data_AF-A0A495M180-F1
#
_entry.id   AF-A0A495M180-F1
#
_cell.length_a   1.000
_cell.length_b   1.000
_cell.length_c   1.000
_cell.angle_alpha   90.00
_cell.angle_beta   90.00
_cell.angle_gamma   90.00
#
_symmetry.space_group_name_H-M   'P 1'
#
loop_
_entity.id
_entity.type
_entity.pdbx_description
1 polymer ?
#
loop_
_entity_poly.entity_id
_entity_poly.type
_entity_poly.pdbx_seq_one_letter_code
_entity_poly.pdbx_strand_id
1 'polypeptide(L)'
;MKTFLSSAVFFICTVTMAQDVAFISAISRTDKGNARQASDKIASLTTLSYRFYKVMEKAADSSYTIIYAPAAISDADLESKSEWDECLYVDFKLQNKLETKALKFQAIRGKYLDIFPAWKKYFKQKAHIEYTITDPTTREIVDTHYGYRFILKEGDNARIPRWSIINKS
;
A
#
# COMPACT_ATOMS: atom_id res chain seq x y z
N MET A 1 -34.01 -34.13 -38.71
CA MET A 1 -33.48 -33.97 -37.34
C MET A 1 -32.17 -34.73 -37.22
N LYS A 2 -31.06 -34.01 -36.99
CA LYS A 2 -29.86 -34.43 -36.22
C LYS A 2 -28.94 -33.21 -36.21
N THR A 3 -29.03 -32.48 -35.10
CA THR A 3 -28.31 -31.26 -34.79
C THR A 3 -26.81 -31.55 -34.69
N PHE A 4 -26.00 -30.82 -35.46
CA PHE A 4 -24.56 -30.73 -35.23
C PHE A 4 -24.36 -29.97 -33.92
N LEU A 5 -23.90 -30.67 -32.87
CA LEU A 5 -23.43 -30.03 -31.65
C LEU A 5 -22.19 -29.19 -32.02
N SER A 6 -22.37 -27.88 -32.03
CA SER A 6 -21.30 -26.90 -32.10
C SER A 6 -20.43 -27.05 -30.86
N SER A 7 -19.22 -27.60 -31.03
CA SER A 7 -18.20 -27.64 -30.01
C SER A 7 -17.59 -26.25 -29.88
N ALA A 8 -18.29 -25.35 -29.17
CA ALA A 8 -17.75 -24.07 -28.76
C ALA A 8 -16.63 -24.32 -27.74
N VAL A 9 -15.40 -24.44 -28.26
CA VAL A 9 -14.18 -24.32 -27.46
C VAL A 9 -14.18 -22.88 -26.92
N PHE A 10 -14.74 -22.69 -25.73
CA PHE A 10 -14.49 -21.51 -24.94
C PHE A 10 -13.00 -21.52 -24.60
N PHE A 11 -12.23 -20.79 -25.41
CA PHE A 11 -10.95 -20.22 -25.01
C PHE A 11 -11.23 -19.45 -23.71
N ILE A 12 -11.02 -20.10 -22.57
CA ILE A 12 -10.85 -19.41 -21.30
C ILE A 12 -9.55 -18.64 -21.50
N CYS A 13 -9.67 -17.40 -21.98
CA CYS A 13 -8.63 -16.42 -21.87
C CYS A 13 -8.24 -16.41 -20.39
N THR A 14 -7.11 -17.04 -20.09
CA THR A 14 -6.39 -16.84 -18.86
C THR A 14 -6.06 -15.36 -18.84
N VAL A 15 -6.96 -14.56 -18.26
CA VAL A 15 -6.61 -13.22 -17.83
C VAL A 15 -5.61 -13.49 -16.72
N THR A 16 -4.33 -13.54 -17.09
CA THR A 16 -3.24 -13.31 -16.15
C THR A 16 -3.56 -11.97 -15.55
N MET A 17 -4.23 -11.98 -14.40
CA MET A 17 -4.51 -10.77 -13.65
C MET A 17 -3.13 -10.19 -13.33
N ALA A 18 -2.75 -9.20 -14.13
CA ALA A 18 -1.51 -8.51 -13.98
C ALA A 18 -1.55 -7.90 -12.58
N GLN A 19 -0.47 -8.10 -11.83
CA GLN A 19 -0.13 -7.20 -10.75
C GLN A 19 -0.40 -5.76 -11.18
N ASP A 20 -0.84 -4.91 -10.26
CA ASP A 20 -1.23 -3.54 -10.60
C ASP A 20 0.02 -2.68 -10.85
N VAL A 21 0.71 -2.98 -11.96
CA VAL A 21 1.91 -2.31 -12.44
C VAL A 21 1.60 -0.84 -12.70
N ALA A 22 0.36 -0.51 -13.10
CA ALA A 22 -0.08 0.86 -13.25
C ALA A 22 -0.04 1.61 -11.92
N PHE A 23 -0.57 1.03 -10.84
CA PHE A 23 -0.48 1.61 -9.49
C PHE A 23 0.99 1.73 -9.03
N ILE A 24 1.78 0.66 -9.16
CA ILE A 24 3.20 0.67 -8.74
C ILE A 24 4.01 1.73 -9.49
N SER A 25 3.79 1.86 -10.80
CA SER A 25 4.45 2.87 -11.63
C SER A 25 3.98 4.28 -11.28
N ALA A 26 2.71 4.45 -10.91
CA ALA A 26 2.18 5.77 -10.50
C ALA A 26 2.78 6.26 -9.17
N ILE A 27 3.18 5.34 -8.27
CA ILE A 27 3.77 5.69 -6.97
C ILE A 27 5.31 5.69 -6.95
N SER A 28 5.97 5.18 -7.99
CA SER A 28 7.45 5.14 -8.07
C SER A 28 8.07 6.52 -8.29
N ARG A 29 7.37 7.43 -8.94
CA ARG A 29 7.73 8.85 -9.09
C ARG A 29 6.46 9.68 -9.28
N THR A 30 6.11 10.48 -8.29
CA THR A 30 4.81 11.17 -8.24
C THR A 30 4.95 12.59 -7.70
N ASP A 31 3.87 13.36 -7.68
CA ASP A 31 3.80 14.67 -7.01
C ASP A 31 2.92 14.60 -5.76
N LYS A 32 2.79 15.70 -5.01
CA LYS A 32 1.99 15.72 -3.76
C LYS A 32 0.51 15.37 -3.99
N GLY A 33 -0.10 15.83 -5.08
CA GLY A 33 -1.50 15.58 -5.39
C GLY A 33 -1.73 14.11 -5.76
N ASN A 34 -0.88 13.57 -6.62
CA ASN A 34 -0.94 12.17 -7.03
C ASN A 34 -0.55 11.20 -5.89
N ALA A 35 0.44 11.56 -5.06
CA ALA A 35 0.75 10.85 -3.82
C ALA A 35 -0.48 10.78 -2.91
N ARG A 36 -1.20 11.90 -2.80
CA ARG A 36 -2.42 11.96 -2.00
C ARG A 36 -3.53 11.06 -2.55
N GLN A 37 -3.78 11.10 -3.84
CA GLN A 37 -4.78 10.23 -4.47
C GLN A 37 -4.42 8.74 -4.33
N ALA A 38 -3.15 8.37 -4.49
CA ALA A 38 -2.69 7.00 -4.28
C ALA A 38 -2.89 6.56 -2.83
N SER A 39 -2.58 7.46 -1.90
CA SER A 39 -2.78 7.25 -0.46
C SER A 39 -4.27 7.10 -0.08
N ASP A 40 -5.16 7.91 -0.67
CA ASP A 40 -6.61 7.78 -0.46
C ASP A 40 -7.14 6.44 -1.00
N LYS A 41 -6.62 5.97 -2.14
CA LYS A 41 -6.93 4.64 -2.67
C LYS A 41 -6.49 3.54 -1.70
N ILE A 42 -5.33 3.64 -1.08
CA ILE A 42 -4.88 2.70 -0.05
C ILE A 42 -5.82 2.73 1.16
N ALA A 43 -6.10 3.92 1.69
CA ALA A 43 -6.99 4.10 2.85
C ALA A 43 -8.42 3.63 2.57
N SER A 44 -8.91 3.67 1.33
CA SER A 44 -10.25 3.17 0.98
C SER A 44 -10.38 1.64 1.00
N LEU A 45 -9.26 0.91 1.05
CA LEU A 45 -9.26 -0.56 1.06
C LEU A 45 -9.27 -1.15 2.47
N THR A 46 -8.99 -0.33 3.48
CA THR A 46 -8.98 -0.77 4.87
C THR A 46 -10.39 -1.17 5.29
N THR A 47 -10.50 -2.14 6.19
CA THR A 47 -11.79 -2.55 6.76
C THR A 47 -12.35 -1.51 7.73
N LEU A 48 -11.48 -0.76 8.40
CA LEU A 48 -11.86 0.39 9.21
C LEU A 48 -12.09 1.60 8.31
N SER A 49 -13.11 2.40 8.59
CA SER A 49 -13.29 3.70 7.93
C SER A 49 -12.21 4.66 8.41
N TYR A 50 -11.22 4.92 7.57
CA TYR A 50 -10.19 5.92 7.82
C TYR A 50 -10.60 7.28 7.23
N ARG A 51 -10.31 8.35 7.96
CA ARG A 51 -10.37 9.72 7.46
C ARG A 51 -8.98 10.29 7.34
N PHE A 52 -8.79 11.19 6.40
CA PHE A 52 -7.57 11.97 6.37
C PHE A 52 -7.44 12.81 7.64
N TYR A 53 -6.26 12.76 8.23
CA TYR A 53 -5.93 13.57 9.40
C TYR A 53 -5.02 14.72 8.99
N LYS A 54 -3.78 14.43 8.60
CA LYS A 54 -2.81 15.46 8.20
C LYS A 54 -1.68 14.94 7.33
N VAL A 55 -0.92 15.88 6.77
CA VAL A 55 0.36 15.61 6.12
C VAL A 55 1.47 16.10 7.05
N MET A 56 2.51 15.30 7.24
CA MET A 56 3.74 15.68 7.93
C MET A 56 4.89 15.70 6.93
N GLU A 57 5.54 16.86 6.81
CA GLU A 57 6.75 17.03 6.00
C GLU A 57 7.92 17.33 6.93
N LYS A 58 9.04 16.61 6.77
CA LYS A 58 10.28 16.93 7.48
C LYS A 58 11.38 17.18 6.47
N ALA A 59 11.90 18.42 6.47
CA ALA A 59 12.97 18.82 5.57
C ALA A 59 14.29 18.05 5.83
N ALA A 60 14.54 17.69 7.10
CA ALA A 60 15.80 17.05 7.52
C ALA A 60 16.05 15.68 6.86
N ASP A 61 15.01 14.86 6.73
CA ASP A 61 15.09 13.52 6.12
C ASP A 61 14.40 13.44 4.76
N SER A 62 13.90 14.58 4.25
CA SER A 62 13.14 14.66 3.00
C SER A 62 11.90 13.75 3.01
N SER A 63 11.26 13.58 4.17
CA SER A 63 10.06 12.78 4.31
C SER A 63 8.79 13.59 4.03
N TYR A 64 7.82 12.90 3.41
CA TYR A 64 6.48 13.36 3.17
C TYR A 64 5.52 12.24 3.57
N THR A 65 4.83 12.40 4.70
CA THR A 65 3.97 11.36 5.27
C THR A 65 2.52 11.82 5.25
N ILE A 66 1.64 11.03 4.64
CA ILE A 66 0.19 11.26 4.69
C ILE A 66 -0.37 10.34 5.78
N ILE A 67 -1.11 10.93 6.72
CA ILE A 67 -1.63 10.25 7.90
C ILE A 67 -3.15 10.21 7.85
N TYR A 68 -3.70 9.02 8.10
CA TYR A 68 -5.12 8.80 8.25
C TYR A 68 -5.40 8.28 9.64
N ALA A 69 -6.45 8.79 10.25
CA ALA A 69 -6.96 8.34 11.53
C ALA A 69 -8.25 7.53 11.33
N PRO A 70 -8.55 6.56 12.20
CA PRO A 70 -9.87 5.96 12.25
C PRO A 70 -10.94 7.05 12.43
N ALA A 71 -12.02 6.97 11.66
CA ALA A 71 -13.09 7.98 11.67
C ALA A 71 -13.75 8.16 13.04
N ALA A 72 -13.72 7.13 13.89
CA ALA A 72 -14.26 7.15 15.24
C ALA A 72 -13.41 7.95 16.25
N ILE A 73 -12.16 8.30 15.92
CA ILE A 73 -11.25 9.00 16.83
C ILE A 73 -11.25 10.49 16.46
N SER A 74 -11.46 11.36 17.44
CA SER A 74 -11.43 12.81 17.24
C SER A 74 -9.99 13.34 17.13
N ASP A 75 -9.81 14.54 16.57
CA ASP A 75 -8.49 15.17 16.51
C ASP A 75 -7.93 15.46 17.92
N ALA A 76 -8.78 15.85 18.86
CA ALA A 76 -8.39 16.08 20.26
C ALA A 76 -7.87 14.80 20.95
N ASP A 77 -8.50 13.66 20.67
CA ASP A 77 -8.05 12.36 21.19
C ASP A 77 -6.71 11.92 20.58
N LEU A 78 -6.42 12.32 19.33
CA LEU A 78 -5.12 12.05 18.71
C LEU A 78 -4.04 12.97 19.28
N GLU A 79 -4.34 14.25 19.45
CA GLU A 79 -3.40 15.26 19.94
C GLU A 79 -3.01 15.05 21.40
N SER A 80 -3.89 14.44 22.20
CA SER A 80 -3.60 14.04 23.58
C SER A 80 -2.72 12.79 23.70
N LYS A 81 -2.51 12.03 22.63
CA LYS A 81 -1.68 10.82 22.61
C LYS A 81 -0.26 11.13 22.11
N SER A 82 0.74 10.51 22.76
CA SER A 82 2.13 10.54 22.30
C SER A 82 2.37 9.66 21.07
N GLU A 83 1.52 8.66 20.85
CA GLU A 83 1.61 7.71 19.74
C GLU A 83 0.25 7.53 19.06
N TRP A 84 0.21 7.53 17.72
CA TRP A 84 -1.01 7.28 16.94
C TRP A 84 -0.97 5.89 16.31
N ASP A 85 -0.99 4.86 17.16
CA ASP A 85 -0.89 3.44 16.76
C ASP A 85 -2.01 2.95 15.86
N GLU A 86 -3.16 3.61 15.95
CA GLU A 86 -4.35 3.25 15.19
C GLU A 86 -4.39 3.92 13.82
N CYS A 87 -3.45 4.85 13.56
CA CYS A 87 -3.37 5.54 12.29
C CYS A 87 -2.71 4.69 11.20
N LEU A 88 -3.15 4.95 9.97
CA LEU A 88 -2.50 4.49 8.76
C LEU A 88 -1.56 5.59 8.26
N TYR A 89 -0.34 5.20 7.92
CA TYR A 89 0.68 6.10 7.40
C TYR A 89 1.07 5.67 5.99
N VAL A 90 1.11 6.62 5.07
CA VAL A 90 1.65 6.41 3.72
C VAL A 90 2.82 7.36 3.55
N ASP A 91 4.02 6.79 3.54
CA ASP A 91 5.27 7.52 3.51
C ASP A 91 5.81 7.63 2.08
N PHE A 92 6.27 8.82 1.75
CA PHE A 92 7.01 9.14 0.55
C PHE A 92 8.31 9.83 0.91
N LYS A 93 9.32 9.69 0.04
CA LYS A 93 10.57 10.43 0.10
C LYS A 93 10.62 11.44 -1.03
N LEU A 94 10.89 12.70 -0.71
CA LEU A 94 11.18 13.74 -1.68
C LEU A 94 12.50 13.40 -2.41
N GLN A 95 12.41 13.29 -3.73
CA GLN A 95 13.55 13.16 -4.64
C GLN A 95 13.87 14.55 -5.22
N ASN A 96 15.16 14.92 -5.14
CA ASN A 96 15.77 16.16 -5.62
C ASN A 96 15.34 17.48 -4.93
N LYS A 97 16.36 18.28 -4.58
CA LYS A 97 16.24 19.61 -3.97
C LYS A 97 16.08 20.75 -4.99
N LEU A 98 16.22 20.48 -6.29
CA LEU A 98 16.58 21.54 -7.25
C LEU A 98 15.50 21.98 -8.24
N GLU A 99 14.47 21.20 -8.63
CA GLU A 99 13.42 21.76 -9.51
C GLU A 99 12.16 20.90 -9.71
N THR A 100 12.21 19.59 -9.45
CA THR A 100 11.02 18.74 -9.45
C THR A 100 10.87 18.10 -8.07
N LYS A 101 9.88 18.56 -7.28
CA LYS A 101 9.50 18.00 -5.96
C LYS A 101 8.84 16.63 -6.12
N ALA A 102 9.52 15.72 -6.81
CA ALA A 102 9.03 14.38 -7.04
C ALA A 102 9.06 13.61 -5.72
N LEU A 103 8.05 12.79 -5.51
CA LEU A 103 7.91 11.89 -4.38
C LEU A 103 8.12 10.47 -4.87
N LYS A 104 8.92 9.69 -4.15
CA LYS A 104 9.03 8.24 -4.33
C LYS A 104 8.37 7.57 -3.14
N PHE A 105 7.44 6.66 -3.40
CA PHE A 105 6.82 5.86 -2.35
C PHE A 105 7.87 5.09 -1.53
N GLN A 106 7.76 5.19 -0.21
CA GLN A 106 8.65 4.55 0.76
C GLN A 106 7.94 3.38 1.44
N ALA A 107 6.80 3.63 2.08
CA ALA A 107 6.10 2.60 2.83
C ALA A 107 4.62 2.91 3.07
N ILE A 108 3.84 1.85 3.34
CA ILE A 108 2.55 1.92 4.04
C ILE A 108 2.78 1.32 5.41
N ARG A 109 2.40 1.99 6.49
CA ARG A 109 2.50 1.49 7.87
C ARG A 109 1.15 1.52 8.57
N GLY A 110 0.82 0.48 9.33
CA GLY A 110 -0.45 0.38 10.06
C GLY A 110 -0.61 -0.98 10.71
N LYS A 111 -1.82 -1.31 11.18
CA LYS A 111 -2.13 -2.67 11.65
C LYS A 111 -2.16 -3.62 10.45
N TYR A 112 -1.85 -4.89 10.68
CA TYR A 112 -1.80 -5.90 9.63
C TYR A 112 -3.10 -5.96 8.81
N LEU A 113 -4.24 -6.05 9.49
CA LEU A 113 -5.56 -6.16 8.86
C LEU A 113 -5.91 -4.95 8.00
N ASP A 114 -5.38 -3.77 8.33
CA ASP A 114 -5.64 -2.54 7.58
C ASP A 114 -4.76 -2.46 6.32
N ILE A 115 -3.50 -2.88 6.39
CA ILE A 115 -2.59 -2.78 5.23
C ILE A 115 -2.67 -3.98 4.29
N PHE A 116 -3.13 -5.14 4.78
CA PHE A 116 -3.22 -6.38 3.98
C PHE A 116 -4.10 -6.24 2.73
N PRO A 117 -5.26 -5.57 2.75
CA PRO A 117 -6.05 -5.31 1.55
C PRO A 117 -5.27 -4.60 0.45
N ALA A 118 -4.44 -3.60 0.80
CA ALA A 118 -3.57 -2.90 -0.14
C ALA A 118 -2.44 -3.82 -0.63
N TRP A 119 -1.82 -4.60 0.27
CA TRP A 119 -0.84 -5.64 -0.10
C TRP A 119 -1.40 -6.57 -1.16
N LYS A 120 -2.58 -7.14 -0.90
CA LYS A 120 -3.25 -8.06 -1.82
C LYS A 120 -3.58 -7.36 -3.14
N LYS A 121 -4.26 -6.21 -3.12
CA LYS A 121 -4.74 -5.58 -4.36
C LYS A 121 -3.61 -5.11 -5.28
N TYR A 122 -2.62 -4.41 -4.73
CA TYR A 122 -1.64 -3.67 -5.53
C TYR A 122 -0.31 -4.41 -5.69
N PHE A 123 0.09 -5.22 -4.71
CA PHE A 123 1.41 -5.82 -4.69
C PHE A 123 1.34 -7.33 -4.96
N LYS A 124 0.40 -8.06 -4.36
CA LYS A 124 0.35 -9.53 -4.43
C LYS A 124 -1.09 -10.07 -4.44
N GLN A 125 -1.74 -10.08 -5.60
CA GLN A 125 -3.17 -10.43 -5.77
C GLN A 125 -3.57 -11.81 -5.24
N LYS A 126 -2.64 -12.78 -5.28
CA LYS A 126 -2.85 -14.14 -4.78
C LYS A 126 -2.51 -14.32 -3.29
N ALA A 127 -2.23 -13.23 -2.57
CA ALA A 127 -1.97 -13.31 -1.14
C ALA A 127 -3.23 -13.71 -0.37
N HIS A 128 -3.03 -14.58 0.62
CA HIS A 128 -4.05 -15.03 1.57
C HIS A 128 -3.70 -14.48 2.95
N ILE A 129 -4.68 -13.96 3.66
CA ILE A 129 -4.43 -13.16 4.87
C ILE A 129 -3.81 -14.01 5.99
N GLU A 130 -4.26 -15.24 6.17
CA GLU A 130 -3.77 -16.16 7.20
C GLU A 130 -2.37 -16.67 6.84
N TYR A 131 -2.16 -17.10 5.59
CA TYR A 131 -0.84 -17.59 5.18
C TYR A 131 0.21 -16.49 5.14
N THR A 132 -0.16 -15.26 4.76
CA THR A 132 0.81 -14.17 4.65
C THR A 132 1.35 -13.72 6.02
N ILE A 133 0.53 -13.82 7.08
CA ILE A 133 0.98 -13.53 8.43
C ILE A 133 1.81 -14.67 9.03
N THR A 134 1.61 -15.93 8.63
CA THR A 134 2.37 -17.06 9.19
C THR A 134 3.62 -17.44 8.40
N ASP A 135 3.65 -17.18 7.08
CA ASP A 135 4.72 -17.59 6.17
C ASP A 135 5.45 -16.37 5.59
N PRO A 136 6.66 -16.03 6.10
CA PRO A 136 7.48 -14.93 5.61
C PRO A 136 7.84 -15.01 4.13
N THR A 137 7.88 -16.21 3.52
CA THR A 137 8.25 -16.36 2.10
C THR A 137 7.22 -15.73 1.16
N THR A 138 5.99 -15.56 1.65
CA THR A 138 4.90 -14.94 0.90
C THR A 138 4.91 -13.41 0.99
N ARG A 139 5.80 -12.81 1.78
CA ARG A 139 5.80 -11.37 2.09
C ARG A 139 6.68 -10.53 1.17
N GLU A 140 7.30 -11.13 0.17
CA GLU A 140 8.13 -10.42 -0.79
C GLU A 140 7.55 -10.52 -2.20
N ILE A 141 7.78 -9.45 -2.96
CA ILE A 141 7.64 -9.43 -4.41
C ILE A 141 8.82 -8.70 -5.05
N VAL A 142 9.34 -9.30 -6.11
CA VAL A 142 10.44 -8.77 -6.92
C VAL A 142 10.03 -8.88 -8.37
N ASP A 143 10.20 -7.80 -9.12
CA ASP A 143 10.05 -7.80 -10.57
C ASP A 143 11.24 -7.08 -11.18
N THR A 144 12.08 -7.85 -11.85
CA THR A 144 13.30 -7.35 -12.48
C THR A 144 13.02 -6.60 -13.78
N HIS A 145 11.89 -6.84 -14.44
CA HIS A 145 11.52 -6.18 -15.68
C HIS A 145 11.10 -4.72 -15.42
N TYR A 146 10.29 -4.50 -14.39
CA TYR A 146 9.86 -3.16 -13.97
C TYR A 146 10.73 -2.56 -12.86
N GLY A 147 11.72 -3.29 -12.35
CA GLY A 147 12.73 -2.79 -11.42
C GLY A 147 12.20 -2.45 -10.03
N TYR A 148 11.19 -3.19 -9.53
CA TYR A 148 10.65 -2.98 -8.19
C TYR A 148 10.83 -4.17 -7.26
N ARG A 149 10.97 -3.85 -5.98
CA ARG A 149 11.04 -4.80 -4.87
C ARG A 149 10.23 -4.27 -3.69
N PHE A 150 9.23 -5.02 -3.25
CA PHE A 150 8.43 -4.68 -2.08
C PHE A 150 8.43 -5.82 -1.07
N ILE A 151 8.47 -5.45 0.22
CA ILE A 151 8.45 -6.39 1.32
C ILE A 151 7.39 -5.96 2.34
N LEU A 152 6.53 -6.90 2.71
CA LEU A 152 5.64 -6.80 3.86
C LEU A 152 6.40 -7.24 5.12
N LYS A 153 6.81 -6.28 5.94
CA LYS A 153 7.60 -6.50 7.16
C LYS A 153 6.73 -6.29 8.40
N GLU A 154 6.88 -7.16 9.38
CA GLU A 154 6.43 -6.91 10.74
C GLU A 154 7.40 -5.94 11.43
N GLY A 155 6.87 -4.96 12.14
CA GLY A 155 7.65 -3.95 12.85
C GLY A 155 8.26 -4.50 14.13
N ASP A 156 9.36 -3.90 14.56
CA ASP A 156 10.18 -4.42 15.66
C ASP A 156 9.61 -4.09 17.06
N ASN A 157 8.48 -3.39 17.15
CA ASN A 157 7.84 -3.01 18.42
C ASN A 157 6.85 -4.10 18.88
N ALA A 158 7.25 -4.93 19.84
CA ALA A 158 6.41 -5.99 20.39
C ALA A 158 5.12 -5.51 21.08
N ARG A 159 5.06 -4.24 21.52
CA ARG A 159 3.87 -3.68 22.20
C ARG A 159 2.81 -3.19 21.22
N ILE A 160 3.20 -2.88 19.99
CA ILE A 160 2.28 -2.46 18.93
C ILE A 160 2.74 -3.18 17.65
N PRO A 161 2.11 -4.31 17.27
CA PRO A 161 2.43 -4.99 16.03
C PRO A 161 2.07 -4.09 14.85
N ARG A 162 3.00 -3.22 14.45
CA ARG A 162 2.90 -2.33 13.30
C ARG A 162 3.48 -3.07 12.11
N TRP A 163 2.67 -3.29 11.09
CA TRP A 163 3.13 -3.88 9.85
C TRP A 163 3.49 -2.80 8.85
N SER A 164 4.33 -3.12 7.87
CA SER A 164 4.76 -2.18 6.86
C SER A 164 4.93 -2.84 5.50
N ILE A 165 4.34 -2.26 4.45
CA ILE A 165 4.71 -2.58 3.05
C ILE A 165 5.80 -1.61 2.67
N ILE A 166 7.02 -2.09 2.43
CA ILE A 166 8.22 -1.26 2.25
C ILE A 166 8.74 -1.39 0.82
N ASN A 167 9.01 -0.25 0.18
CA ASN A 167 9.76 -0.18 -1.07
C ASN A 167 11.26 -0.38 -0.81
N LYS A 168 11.87 -1.39 -1.43
CA LYS A 168 13.31 -1.71 -1.36
C LYS A 168 14.06 -1.42 -2.65
N SER A 169 13.39 -0.80 -3.61
CA SER A 169 13.94 -0.37 -4.91
C SER A 169 14.50 1.04 -4.85
#